data_AF-A0A523N1K4-F1
#
_entry.id   AF-A0A523N1K4-F1
#
_cell.length_a   1.000
_cell.length_b   1.000
_cell.length_c   1.000
_cell.angle_alpha   90.00
_cell.angle_beta   90.00
_cell.angle_gamma   90.00
#
_symmetry.space_group_name_H-M   'P 1'
#
loop_
_entity.id
_entity.type
_entity.pdbx_description
1 polymer ?
#
loop_
_entity_poly.entity_id
_entity_poly.type
_entity_poly.pdbx_seq_one_letter_code
_entity_poly.pdbx_strand_id
1 'polypeptide(L)'
;MKRLIYISNGLYLFSLALWVAGMFLLGILVEIMVRVKLKEQPQLASNIMNGVMDVFNVTIIYWCLGLMLAAGVIKWLVARYGNVGYVEPVVTKNRYTKEILLAVMIALALYIGSVLRPQMHEMDALKKANPEDIRLQKQFDGYHSQLTWLYTVNMIFGISLFYIHGKEMTRFREDNPVTGDPVTGASE
;
A
#
# COMPACT_ATOMS: atom_id res chain seq x y z
N MET A 1 -0.60 10.41 25.69
CA MET A 1 -0.67 9.09 25.01
C MET A 1 -1.80 9.00 23.98
N LYS A 2 -3.07 9.31 24.28
CA LYS A 2 -4.18 9.24 23.30
C LYS A 2 -3.93 10.03 21.99
N ARG A 3 -3.38 11.25 22.08
CA ARG A 3 -2.99 12.06 20.90
C ARG A 3 -1.89 11.40 20.05
N LEU A 4 -0.95 10.71 20.68
CA LEU A 4 0.14 10.00 20.00
C LEU A 4 -0.40 8.81 19.20
N ILE A 5 -1.33 8.05 19.77
CA ILE A 5 -2.02 6.95 19.09
C ILE A 5 -2.82 7.47 17.89
N TYR A 6 -3.54 8.59 18.06
CA TYR A 6 -4.31 9.20 16.97
C TYR A 6 -3.42 9.64 15.80
N ILE A 7 -2.31 10.33 16.09
CA ILE A 7 -1.33 10.75 15.06
C ILE A 7 -0.71 9.52 14.40
N SER A 8 -0.33 8.50 15.19
CA SER A 8 0.22 7.25 14.67
C SER A 8 -0.76 6.50 13.76
N ASN A 9 -2.05 6.47 14.10
CA ASN A 9 -3.10 5.89 13.25
C ASN A 9 -3.31 6.71 11.97
N GLY A 10 -3.26 8.05 12.07
CA GLY A 10 -3.33 8.93 10.91
C GLY A 10 -2.16 8.70 9.95
N LEU A 11 -0.93 8.59 10.47
CA LEU A 11 0.27 8.29 9.67
C LEU A 11 0.19 6.91 9.02
N TYR A 12 -0.32 5.89 9.73
CA TYR A 12 -0.55 4.57 9.16
C TYR A 12 -1.52 4.62 7.98
N LEU A 13 -2.70 5.26 8.17
CA LEU A 13 -3.70 5.38 7.11
C LEU A 13 -3.21 6.22 5.94
N PHE A 14 -2.50 7.31 6.21
CA PHE A 14 -1.90 8.16 5.17
C PHE A 14 -0.90 7.35 4.34
N SER A 15 -0.03 6.56 4.99
CA SER A 15 0.94 5.71 4.31
C SER A 15 0.28 4.61 3.48
N LEU A 16 -0.76 3.98 4.03
CA LEU A 16 -1.54 2.98 3.31
C LEU A 16 -2.29 3.58 2.11
N ALA A 17 -2.88 4.77 2.28
CA ALA A 17 -3.53 5.52 1.20
C ALA A 17 -2.53 5.85 0.10
N LEU A 18 -1.35 6.37 0.47
CA LEU A 18 -0.31 6.77 -0.48
C LEU A 18 0.22 5.56 -1.24
N TRP A 19 0.39 4.41 -0.57
CA TRP A 19 0.78 3.17 -1.23
C TRP A 19 -0.29 2.70 -2.23
N VAL A 20 -1.55 2.54 -1.79
CA VAL A 20 -2.63 2.03 -2.66
C VAL A 20 -2.93 2.99 -3.82
N ALA A 21 -3.09 4.28 -3.53
CA ALA A 21 -3.39 5.30 -4.54
C ALA A 21 -2.24 5.45 -5.53
N GLY A 22 -1.00 5.35 -5.05
CA GLY A 22 0.16 5.44 -5.93
C GLY A 22 0.32 4.21 -6.84
N MET A 23 0.04 2.99 -6.36
CA MET A 23 -0.01 1.81 -7.25
C MET A 23 -1.09 1.96 -8.34
N PHE A 24 -2.26 2.50 -7.97
CA PHE A 24 -3.34 2.79 -8.91
C PHE A 24 -2.96 3.86 -9.95
N LEU A 25 -2.36 4.97 -9.50
CA LEU A 25 -1.89 6.05 -10.38
C LEU A 25 -0.82 5.57 -11.36
N LEU A 26 0.09 4.71 -10.93
CA LEU A 26 1.09 4.15 -11.82
C LEU A 26 0.49 3.22 -12.89
N GLY A 27 -0.33 2.26 -12.47
CA GLY A 27 -0.87 1.23 -13.37
C GLY A 27 -1.89 1.76 -14.38
N ILE A 28 -2.60 2.84 -14.05
CA ILE A 28 -3.59 3.41 -14.96
C ILE A 28 -3.06 4.68 -15.60
N LEU A 29 -2.67 5.67 -14.80
CA LEU A 29 -2.45 7.02 -15.31
C LEU A 29 -1.10 7.13 -16.02
N VAL A 30 -0.02 6.66 -15.38
CA VAL A 30 1.33 6.71 -15.97
C VAL A 30 1.44 5.73 -17.14
N GLU A 31 0.98 4.49 -16.97
CA GLU A 31 1.07 3.48 -18.03
C GLU A 31 0.31 3.89 -19.30
N ILE A 32 -0.95 4.36 -19.18
CA ILE A 32 -1.73 4.80 -20.34
C ILE A 32 -1.07 6.04 -20.98
N MET A 33 -0.67 7.04 -20.17
CA MET A 33 -0.04 8.25 -20.69
C MET A 33 1.22 7.93 -21.49
N VAL A 34 2.09 7.06 -20.95
CA VAL A 34 3.33 6.64 -21.60
C VAL A 34 3.05 5.83 -22.86
N ARG A 35 2.14 4.84 -22.81
CA ARG A 35 1.81 4.01 -23.99
C ARG A 35 1.13 4.79 -25.11
N VAL A 36 0.32 5.81 -24.79
CA VAL A 36 -0.36 6.64 -25.79
C VAL A 36 0.57 7.69 -26.39
N LYS A 37 1.35 8.38 -25.56
CA LYS A 37 2.23 9.48 -26.02
C LYS A 37 3.52 9.00 -26.67
N LEU A 38 4.01 7.81 -26.31
CA LEU A 38 5.30 7.28 -26.78
C LEU A 38 5.13 5.99 -27.59
N LYS A 39 3.97 5.80 -28.22
CA LYS A 39 3.67 4.63 -29.05
C LYS A 39 4.71 4.40 -30.16
N GLU A 40 5.22 5.48 -30.75
CA GLU A 40 6.21 5.45 -31.83
C GLU A 40 7.65 5.26 -31.32
N GLN A 41 7.88 5.43 -30.01
CA GLN A 41 9.20 5.34 -29.39
C GLN A 41 9.15 4.39 -28.17
N PRO A 42 8.97 3.08 -28.40
CA PRO A 42 8.77 2.10 -27.33
C PRO A 42 9.95 2.02 -26.35
N GLN A 43 11.17 2.33 -26.79
CA GLN A 43 12.35 2.38 -25.92
C GLN A 43 12.35 3.56 -24.95
N LEU A 44 11.92 4.75 -25.42
CA LEU A 44 11.78 5.91 -24.55
C LEU A 44 10.64 5.69 -23.55
N ALA A 45 9.55 5.06 -24.00
CA ALA A 45 8.44 4.63 -23.15
C ALA A 45 8.90 3.70 -22.02
N SER A 46 9.68 2.66 -22.36
CA SER A 46 10.21 1.71 -21.37
C SER A 46 11.14 2.38 -20.36
N ASN A 47 12.05 3.25 -20.81
CA ASN A 47 12.97 3.97 -19.92
C ASN A 47 12.22 4.86 -18.91
N ILE A 48 11.21 5.60 -19.35
CA ILE A 48 10.40 6.44 -18.47
C ILE A 48 9.60 5.58 -17.51
N MET A 49 8.96 4.50 -18.00
CA MET A 49 8.15 3.62 -17.17
C MET A 49 9.00 2.93 -16.10
N ASN A 50 10.17 2.40 -16.47
CA ASN A 50 11.10 1.78 -15.52
C ASN A 50 11.59 2.79 -14.48
N GLY A 51 11.98 4.01 -14.90
CA GLY A 51 12.44 5.05 -13.96
C GLY A 51 11.36 5.50 -12.98
N VAL A 52 10.13 5.73 -13.45
CA VAL A 52 9.00 6.11 -12.59
C VAL A 52 8.64 4.97 -11.63
N MET A 53 8.58 3.73 -12.14
CA MET A 53 8.38 2.56 -11.31
C MET A 53 9.49 2.46 -10.27
N ASP A 54 10.75 2.75 -10.61
CA ASP A 54 11.88 2.69 -9.68
C ASP A 54 11.75 3.61 -8.49
N VAL A 55 11.51 4.89 -8.75
CA VAL A 55 11.28 5.88 -7.69
C VAL A 55 10.09 5.48 -6.82
N PHE A 56 8.98 5.05 -7.42
CA PHE A 56 7.79 4.71 -6.65
C PHE A 56 7.98 3.47 -5.76
N ASN A 57 8.46 2.36 -6.31
CA ASN A 57 8.63 1.13 -5.52
C ASN A 57 9.78 1.22 -4.52
N VAL A 58 10.90 1.86 -4.88
CA VAL A 58 12.11 1.86 -4.03
C VAL A 58 12.08 3.01 -3.03
N THR A 59 11.55 4.16 -3.42
CA THR A 59 11.50 5.31 -2.52
C THR A 59 10.16 5.34 -1.79
N ILE A 60 9.06 5.40 -2.53
CA ILE A 60 7.75 5.69 -1.94
C ILE A 60 7.22 4.50 -1.11
N ILE A 61 7.25 3.28 -1.63
CA ILE A 61 6.75 2.11 -0.89
C ILE A 61 7.57 1.84 0.36
N TYR A 62 8.91 1.93 0.32
CA TYR A 62 9.74 1.72 1.52
C TYR A 62 9.52 2.77 2.59
N TRP A 63 9.30 4.04 2.22
CA TRP A 63 8.89 5.07 3.18
C TRP A 63 7.52 4.76 3.80
N CYS A 64 6.54 4.34 3.00
CA CYS A 64 5.23 3.91 3.51
C CYS A 64 5.35 2.72 4.47
N LEU A 65 6.18 1.74 4.13
CA LEU A 65 6.49 0.58 4.99
C LEU A 65 7.11 1.02 6.32
N GLY A 66 8.12 1.89 6.27
CA GLY A 66 8.78 2.42 7.46
C GLY A 66 7.80 3.14 8.39
N LEU A 67 6.94 4.00 7.82
CA LEU A 67 5.93 4.73 8.60
C LEU A 67 4.87 3.81 9.22
N MET A 68 4.40 2.79 8.49
CA MET A 68 3.43 1.83 9.03
C MET A 68 4.04 0.93 10.11
N LEU A 69 5.27 0.47 9.93
CA LEU A 69 6.00 -0.30 10.94
C LEU A 69 6.26 0.55 12.18
N ALA A 70 6.70 1.80 12.02
CA ALA A 70 6.90 2.73 13.13
C ALA A 70 5.58 2.96 13.90
N ALA A 71 4.47 3.14 13.19
CA ALA A 71 3.16 3.26 13.82
C ALA A 71 2.76 1.99 14.61
N GLY A 72 3.04 0.81 14.07
CA GLY A 72 2.84 -0.47 14.77
C GLY A 72 3.69 -0.58 16.05
N VAL A 73 4.96 -0.19 15.98
CA VAL A 73 5.88 -0.20 17.13
C VAL A 73 5.42 0.79 18.21
N ILE A 74 4.97 1.99 17.83
CA ILE A 74 4.43 2.98 18.77
C ILE A 74 3.19 2.43 19.49
N LYS A 75 2.26 1.80 18.77
CA LYS A 75 1.09 1.15 19.39
C LYS A 75 1.49 0.05 20.36
N TRP A 76 2.44 -0.81 19.96
CA TRP A 76 2.93 -1.89 20.80
C TRP A 76 3.60 -1.36 22.08
N LEU A 77 4.45 -0.32 21.97
CA LEU A 77 5.07 0.34 23.12
C LEU A 77 4.03 0.95 24.07
N VAL A 78 3.00 1.61 23.53
CA VAL A 78 1.94 2.20 24.36
C VAL A 78 1.06 1.12 25.01
N ALA A 79 0.83 -0.01 24.36
CA ALA A 79 0.12 -1.13 24.98
C ALA A 79 0.94 -1.83 26.08
N ARG A 80 2.26 -1.90 25.94
CA ARG A 80 3.18 -2.55 26.89
C ARG A 80 3.48 -1.69 28.12
N TYR A 81 3.64 -0.38 27.93
CA TYR A 81 4.09 0.56 28.98
C TYR A 81 3.05 1.61 29.36
N GLY A 82 1.97 1.74 28.60
CA GLY A 82 0.92 2.71 28.87
C GLY A 82 -0.05 2.20 29.92
N ASN A 83 -0.15 2.93 31.04
CA ASN A 83 -1.18 2.72 32.07
C ASN A 83 -2.58 3.22 31.63
N VAL A 84 -2.78 3.38 30.32
CA VAL A 84 -3.98 3.92 29.71
C VAL A 84 -4.70 2.72 29.13
N GLY A 85 -5.84 2.32 29.68
CA GLY A 85 -6.65 1.17 29.26
C GLY A 85 -7.13 1.27 27.81
N TYR A 86 -6.19 1.20 26.87
CA TYR A 86 -6.43 1.26 25.44
C TYR A 86 -6.81 -0.15 24.98
N VAL A 87 -8.11 -0.36 24.85
CA VAL A 87 -8.65 -1.54 24.18
C VAL A 87 -8.74 -1.19 22.71
N GLU A 88 -7.95 -1.87 21.90
CA GLU A 88 -8.02 -1.75 20.44
C GLU A 88 -9.36 -2.32 19.96
N PRO A 89 -10.21 -1.56 19.26
CA PRO A 89 -11.49 -2.05 18.77
C PRO A 89 -11.20 -3.05 17.67
N VAL A 90 -11.67 -4.27 17.91
CA VAL A 90 -11.45 -5.40 17.02
C VAL A 90 -12.68 -5.50 16.10
N VAL A 91 -12.50 -5.18 14.82
CA VAL A 91 -13.56 -5.33 13.81
C VAL A 91 -13.55 -6.71 13.15
N THR A 92 -12.41 -7.40 13.13
CA THR A 92 -12.24 -8.75 12.57
C THR A 92 -12.19 -9.81 13.66
N LYS A 93 -12.81 -10.98 13.44
CA LYS A 93 -12.87 -12.08 14.43
C LYS A 93 -11.50 -12.46 15.02
N ASN A 94 -10.42 -12.34 14.24
CA ASN A 94 -9.04 -12.51 14.70
C ASN A 94 -8.33 -11.15 14.80
N ARG A 95 -7.66 -10.93 15.95
CA ARG A 95 -6.88 -9.70 16.23
C ARG A 95 -5.71 -9.50 15.26
N TYR A 96 -5.12 -10.60 14.77
CA TYR A 96 -3.93 -10.59 13.92
C TYR A 96 -4.21 -10.49 12.41
N THR A 97 -5.47 -10.48 11.97
CA THR A 97 -5.80 -10.46 10.52
C THR A 97 -5.15 -9.28 9.79
N LYS A 98 -5.10 -8.11 10.42
CA LYS A 98 -4.46 -6.92 9.83
C LYS A 98 -2.95 -7.06 9.69
N GLU A 99 -2.29 -7.60 10.72
CA GLU A 99 -0.85 -7.80 10.73
C GLU A 99 -0.44 -8.86 9.71
N ILE A 100 -1.23 -9.93 9.57
CA ILE A 100 -1.02 -10.97 8.56
C ILE A 100 -1.19 -10.39 7.16
N LEU A 101 -2.27 -9.64 6.90
CA LEU A 101 -2.48 -8.99 5.61
C LEU A 101 -1.36 -8.01 5.27
N LEU A 102 -0.94 -7.18 6.24
CA LEU A 102 0.19 -6.28 6.06
C LEU A 102 1.46 -7.07 5.76
N ALA A 103 1.80 -8.10 6.55
CA ALA A 103 2.98 -8.92 6.34
C ALA A 103 3.01 -9.59 4.95
N VAL A 104 1.87 -10.07 4.46
CA VAL A 104 1.73 -10.58 3.09
C VAL A 104 2.01 -9.48 2.06
N MET A 105 1.46 -8.27 2.24
CA MET A 105 1.77 -7.13 1.36
C MET A 105 3.26 -6.77 1.36
N ILE A 106 3.91 -6.77 2.54
CA ILE A 106 5.36 -6.51 2.63
C ILE A 106 6.14 -7.58 1.86
N ALA A 107 5.82 -8.86 2.05
CA ALA A 107 6.47 -9.96 1.37
C ALA A 107 6.33 -9.85 -0.17
N LEU A 108 5.13 -9.52 -0.65
CA LEU A 108 4.87 -9.28 -2.08
C LEU A 108 5.68 -8.09 -2.60
N ALA A 109 5.72 -6.97 -1.86
CA ALA A 109 6.46 -5.78 -2.24
C ALA A 109 7.98 -6.06 -2.35
N LEU A 110 8.52 -6.79 -1.38
CA LEU A 110 9.92 -7.21 -1.39
C LEU A 110 10.21 -8.14 -2.56
N TYR A 111 9.34 -9.12 -2.84
CA TYR A 111 9.50 -10.02 -3.99
C TYR A 111 9.48 -9.27 -5.33
N ILE A 112 8.53 -8.34 -5.50
CA ILE A 112 8.46 -7.50 -6.71
C ILE A 112 9.74 -6.66 -6.85
N GLY A 113 10.19 -6.03 -5.76
CA GLY A 113 11.35 -5.14 -5.78
C GLY A 113 12.69 -5.85 -5.96
N SER A 114 12.88 -7.00 -5.31
CA SER A 114 14.18 -7.70 -5.24
C SER A 114 14.38 -8.78 -6.29
N VAL A 115 13.31 -9.42 -6.78
CA VAL A 115 13.41 -10.55 -7.71
C VAL A 115 12.83 -10.19 -9.07
N LEU A 116 11.56 -9.77 -9.10
CA LEU A 116 10.84 -9.61 -10.36
C LEU A 116 11.33 -8.41 -11.17
N ARG A 117 11.64 -7.31 -10.49
CA ARG A 117 12.12 -6.10 -11.15
C ARG A 117 13.52 -6.24 -11.77
N PRO A 118 14.54 -6.78 -11.08
CA PRO A 118 15.84 -7.01 -11.71
C PRO A 118 15.74 -7.90 -12.96
N GLN A 119 14.94 -8.97 -12.87
CA GLN A 119 14.68 -9.86 -14.02
C GLN A 119 14.05 -9.11 -15.20
N MET A 120 13.10 -8.19 -14.95
CA MET A 120 12.55 -7.36 -16.02
C MET A 120 13.58 -6.39 -16.63
N HIS A 121 14.50 -5.84 -15.82
CA HIS A 121 15.54 -4.92 -16.34
C HIS A 121 16.53 -5.66 -17.26
N GLU A 122 16.96 -6.86 -16.86
CA GLU A 122 17.81 -7.71 -17.70
C GLU A 122 17.10 -8.10 -18.99
N MET A 123 15.82 -8.50 -18.90
CA MET A 123 15.03 -8.85 -20.07
C MET A 123 14.81 -7.66 -21.02
N ASP A 124 14.57 -6.46 -20.48
CA ASP A 124 14.42 -5.25 -21.28
C ASP A 124 15.75 -4.84 -21.94
N ALA A 125 16.88 -5.06 -21.28
CA ALA A 125 18.21 -4.87 -21.87
C ALA A 125 18.47 -5.86 -23.02
N LEU A 126 18.10 -7.13 -22.85
CA LEU A 126 18.22 -8.16 -23.89
C LEU A 126 17.29 -7.88 -25.09
N LYS A 127 16.07 -7.41 -24.84
CA LYS A 127 15.12 -6.97 -25.86
C LYS A 127 15.62 -5.74 -26.62
N LYS A 128 16.32 -4.82 -25.95
CA LYS A 128 16.99 -3.67 -26.60
C LYS A 128 18.14 -4.12 -27.50
N ALA A 129 18.89 -5.15 -27.10
CA ALA A 129 19.97 -5.70 -27.90
C ALA A 129 19.50 -6.52 -29.11
N ASN A 130 18.36 -7.21 -29.00
CA ASN A 130 17.81 -8.08 -30.06
C ASN A 130 16.30 -7.84 -30.27
N PRO A 131 15.90 -6.74 -30.96
CA PRO A 131 14.50 -6.34 -31.07
C PRO A 131 13.62 -7.27 -31.93
N GLU A 132 14.23 -8.07 -32.83
CA GLU A 132 13.49 -8.97 -33.74
C GLU A 132 13.15 -10.34 -33.14
N ASP A 133 13.67 -10.66 -31.94
CA ASP A 133 13.44 -11.97 -31.33
C ASP A 133 12.08 -12.04 -30.61
N ILE A 134 11.13 -12.72 -31.26
CA ILE A 134 9.76 -12.94 -30.76
C ILE A 134 9.75 -13.71 -29.42
N ARG A 135 10.77 -14.54 -29.14
CA ARG A 135 10.85 -15.29 -27.87
C ARG A 135 11.09 -14.37 -26.68
N LEU A 136 11.99 -13.39 -26.85
CA LEU A 136 12.30 -12.37 -25.83
C LEU A 136 11.08 -11.48 -25.56
N GLN A 137 10.33 -11.12 -26.61
CA GLN A 137 9.07 -10.38 -26.44
C GLN A 137 8.04 -11.18 -25.62
N LYS A 138 7.86 -12.47 -25.92
CA LYS A 138 6.90 -13.32 -25.20
C LYS A 138 7.27 -13.53 -23.74
N GLN A 139 8.57 -13.65 -23.43
CA GLN A 139 9.05 -13.75 -22.05
C GLN A 139 8.83 -12.44 -21.29
N PHE A 140 9.15 -11.30 -21.91
CA PHE A 140 8.89 -9.98 -21.34
C PHE A 140 7.41 -9.75 -21.02
N ASP A 141 6.51 -10.11 -21.94
CA ASP A 141 5.07 -9.98 -21.73
C ASP A 141 4.57 -10.86 -20.58
N GLY A 142 5.16 -12.06 -20.42
CA GLY A 142 4.89 -12.94 -19.29
C GLY A 142 5.28 -12.31 -17.95
N TYR A 143 6.49 -11.76 -17.85
CA TYR A 143 6.95 -11.06 -16.65
C TYR A 143 6.10 -9.82 -16.35
N HIS A 144 5.73 -9.06 -17.37
CA HIS A 144 4.90 -7.88 -17.21
C HIS A 144 3.49 -8.25 -16.70
N SER A 145 2.89 -9.32 -17.24
CA SER A 145 1.62 -9.85 -16.75
C SER A 145 1.71 -10.32 -15.29
N GLN A 146 2.77 -11.06 -14.93
CA GLN A 146 2.99 -11.49 -13.55
C GLN A 146 3.15 -10.32 -12.58
N LEU A 147 3.89 -9.28 -12.99
CA LEU A 147 4.07 -8.05 -12.22
C LEU A 147 2.74 -7.34 -11.99
N THR A 148 1.96 -7.13 -13.06
CA THR A 148 0.62 -6.51 -12.98
C THR A 148 -0.33 -7.31 -12.09
N TRP A 149 -0.28 -8.65 -12.17
CA TRP A 149 -1.08 -9.52 -11.31
C TRP A 149 -0.72 -9.38 -9.84
N LEU A 150 0.57 -9.42 -9.50
CA LEU A 150 1.04 -9.28 -8.12
C LEU A 150 0.69 -7.90 -7.55
N TYR A 151 0.80 -6.84 -8.35
CA TYR A 151 0.32 -5.51 -7.95
C TYR A 151 -1.18 -5.47 -7.71
N THR A 152 -1.97 -6.11 -8.56
CA THR A 152 -3.43 -6.17 -8.41
C THR A 152 -3.81 -6.86 -7.10
N VAL A 153 -3.20 -8.02 -6.82
CA VAL A 153 -3.39 -8.74 -5.54
C VAL A 153 -2.97 -7.86 -4.35
N ASN A 154 -1.82 -7.19 -4.44
CA ASN A 154 -1.36 -6.30 -3.38
C ASN A 154 -2.32 -5.10 -3.16
N MET A 155 -2.93 -4.59 -4.23
CA MET A 155 -3.95 -3.55 -4.16
C MET A 155 -5.21 -4.02 -3.44
N ILE A 156 -5.70 -5.23 -3.74
CA ILE A 156 -6.88 -5.82 -3.07
C ILE A 156 -6.63 -5.94 -1.57
N PHE A 157 -5.44 -6.39 -1.17
CA PHE A 157 -5.05 -6.44 0.23
C PHE A 157 -4.95 -5.05 0.87
N GLY A 158 -4.40 -4.07 0.16
CA GLY A 158 -4.34 -2.69 0.62
C GLY A 158 -5.72 -2.08 0.85
N ILE A 159 -6.66 -2.25 -0.08
CA ILE A 159 -8.05 -1.80 0.05
C ILE A 159 -8.76 -2.52 1.21
N SER A 160 -8.51 -3.83 1.36
CA SER A 160 -9.06 -4.61 2.47
C SER A 160 -8.57 -4.08 3.83
N LEU A 161 -7.28 -3.76 3.96
CA LEU A 161 -6.73 -3.12 5.16
C LEU A 161 -7.32 -1.73 5.40
N PHE A 162 -7.56 -0.97 4.33
CA PHE A 162 -8.18 0.35 4.39
C PHE A 162 -9.61 0.25 4.92
N TYR A 163 -10.39 -0.72 4.43
CA TYR A 163 -11.75 -0.99 4.89
C TYR A 163 -11.79 -1.39 6.37
N ILE A 164 -10.90 -2.28 6.80
CA ILE A 164 -10.82 -2.72 8.20
C ILE A 164 -10.49 -1.53 9.11
N HIS A 165 -9.45 -0.76 8.79
CA HIS A 165 -9.06 0.41 9.58
C HIS A 165 -10.14 1.52 9.57
N GLY A 166 -10.79 1.74 8.42
CA GLY A 166 -11.88 2.70 8.30
C GLY A 166 -13.04 2.39 9.24
N LYS A 167 -13.49 1.12 9.28
CA LYS A 167 -14.56 0.71 10.21
C LYS A 167 -14.17 0.81 11.69
N GLU A 168 -12.90 0.63 12.01
CA GLU A 168 -12.42 0.78 13.39
C GLU A 168 -12.47 2.24 13.84
N MET A 169 -12.10 3.17 12.96
CA MET A 169 -12.17 4.60 13.26
C MET A 169 -13.60 5.12 13.37
N THR A 170 -14.55 4.58 12.61
CA THR A 170 -15.96 4.95 12.78
C THR A 170 -16.55 4.45 14.10
N ARG A 171 -16.17 3.25 14.56
CA ARG A 171 -16.60 2.73 15.88
C ARG A 171 -16.03 3.50 17.06
N PHE A 172 -14.77 3.93 16.99
CA PHE A 172 -14.18 4.83 18.00
C PHE A 172 -14.95 6.15 18.17
N ARG A 173 -15.70 6.59 17.14
CA ARG A 173 -16.53 7.79 17.19
C ARG A 173 -17.89 7.52 17.85
N GLU A 174 -18.41 6.30 17.79
CA GLU A 174 -19.64 5.91 18.49
C GLU A 174 -19.39 5.71 19.98
N ASP A 175 -18.24 5.14 20.36
CA ASP A 175 -17.85 4.92 21.77
C ASP A 175 -17.38 6.19 22.50
N ASN A 176 -17.15 7.29 21.77
CA ASN A 176 -17.04 8.62 22.36
C ASN A 176 -18.32 9.39 22.04
N PRO A 177 -19.38 9.29 22.89
CA PRO A 177 -20.45 10.25 22.80
C PRO A 177 -19.82 11.61 23.03
N VAL A 178 -19.77 12.42 21.98
CA VAL A 178 -19.55 13.86 22.12
C VAL A 178 -20.66 14.31 23.06
N THR A 179 -20.27 14.71 24.26
CA THR A 179 -21.08 15.51 25.19
C THR A 179 -21.87 16.53 24.40
N GLY A 180 -23.17 16.30 24.27
CA GLY A 180 -24.00 17.10 23.39
C GLY A 180 -25.41 16.56 23.21
N ASP A 181 -26.01 15.99 24.26
CA ASP A 181 -27.44 16.15 24.52
C ASP A 181 -27.62 16.12 26.03
N PRO A 182 -28.12 17.19 26.68
CA PRO A 182 -28.51 17.10 28.06
C PRO A 182 -29.68 16.13 28.13
N VAL A 183 -29.50 15.08 28.93
CA VAL A 183 -30.60 14.32 29.51
C VAL A 183 -31.42 15.32 30.35
N THR A 184 -32.40 15.98 29.75
CA THR A 184 -33.47 16.63 30.50
C THR A 184 -34.44 15.54 30.92
N GLY A 185 -34.08 14.87 32.01
CA GLY A 185 -35.08 14.39 32.95
C GLY A 185 -35.29 15.48 34.00
N ALA A 186 -36.44 16.13 33.98
CA ALA A 186 -37.11 16.75 35.15
C ALA A 186 -38.48 17.31 34.74
N SER A 187 -39.52 16.88 35.48
CA SER A 187 -40.88 17.45 35.67
C SER A 187 -41.78 17.59 34.42
N GLU A 188 -43.03 17.10 34.38
CA GLU A 188 -44.07 16.86 35.40
C GLU A 188 -44.83 15.54 35.17
#